data_AF-A0A5E5QKA1-F1
#
_entry.id   AF-A0A5E5QKA1-F1
#
_cell.length_a   1.000
_cell.length_b   1.000
_cell.length_c   1.000
_cell.angle_alpha   90.00
_cell.angle_beta   90.00
_cell.angle_gamma   90.00
#
_symmetry.space_group_name_H-M   'P 1'
#
loop_
_entity.id
_entity.type
_entity.pdbx_description
1 polymer ?
#
loop_
_entity_poly.entity_id
_entity_poly.type
_entity_poly.pdbx_seq_one_letter_code
_entity_poly.pdbx_strand_id
1 'polypeptide(L)'
;MKEKVIFDTNTVRNPGVNNFLGNREQLELFLQDADIVIPETVIQEIKKQKKKDLENHQEDFLSNPLHEILVNKDAIKDFSIEDYIQKLAEDETIPFEVIDLKNNDVLPQIKNLALNNEPPFEENTDKGFKDTLIYFSVLEYLQEIPNKKVFVCTNDIRLKKALNNHDNIIVVENHEAFKQQIVSQFFDDYFIEKVNTELGVTITKENIIKYWHNIEDNQNVLIKVEDEEYIVELDADDIVSTSKSNLYNPNIEQLVFSSNFGTTHNTIEQLTPYINYFSDEEILKILDASFSNEQIKWIIEDEDVKEFIGTLYKAKSRLVENDIAEFLKEIFK
;
A
#
# COMPACT_ATOMS: atom_id res chain seq x y z
N MET A 1 18.74 4.59 3.80
CA MET A 1 17.48 5.31 4.02
C MET A 1 16.44 4.24 4.29
N LYS A 2 15.78 4.26 5.45
CA LYS A 2 14.69 3.32 5.74
C LYS A 2 13.42 3.82 5.07
N GLU A 3 12.58 2.91 4.57
CA GLU A 3 11.27 3.28 4.07
C GLU A 3 10.42 3.89 5.20
N LYS A 4 9.51 4.81 4.86
CA LYS A 4 8.56 5.38 5.82
C LYS A 4 7.26 4.60 5.75
N VAL A 5 6.80 4.06 6.88
CA VAL A 5 5.52 3.34 6.97
C VAL A 5 4.58 4.09 7.90
N ILE A 6 3.45 4.53 7.36
CA ILE A 6 2.41 5.27 8.08
C ILE A 6 1.35 4.28 8.57
N PHE A 7 0.97 4.35 9.84
CA PHE A 7 0.00 3.43 10.44
C PHE A 7 -1.35 4.12 10.72
N ASP A 8 -2.44 3.40 10.49
CA ASP A 8 -3.79 3.81 10.90
C ASP A 8 -4.10 3.41 12.36
N THR A 9 -5.23 3.86 12.91
CA THR A 9 -5.59 3.49 14.29
C THR A 9 -5.73 1.98 14.48
N ASN A 10 -6.29 1.27 13.51
CA ASN A 10 -6.62 -0.15 13.65
C ASN A 10 -5.37 -1.03 13.77
N THR A 11 -4.29 -0.66 13.08
CA THR A 11 -3.04 -1.42 13.05
C THR A 11 -2.20 -1.24 14.31
N VAL A 12 -2.29 -0.08 14.98
CA VAL A 12 -1.55 0.20 16.23
C VAL A 12 -2.43 0.20 17.49
N ARG A 13 -3.67 -0.30 17.37
CA ARG A 13 -4.63 -0.29 18.47
C ARG A 13 -4.20 -1.19 19.62
N ASN A 14 -4.24 -0.65 20.84
CA ASN A 14 -4.06 -1.42 22.08
C ASN A 14 -5.34 -1.40 22.94
N PRO A 15 -6.04 -2.53 23.12
CA PRO A 15 -7.16 -2.62 24.07
C PRO A 15 -6.70 -2.67 25.54
N GLY A 16 -5.41 -2.82 25.81
CA GLY A 16 -4.83 -2.83 27.15
C GLY A 16 -4.31 -1.46 27.60
N VAL A 17 -4.11 -1.33 28.91
CA VAL A 17 -3.63 -0.09 29.56
C VAL A 17 -2.12 -0.07 29.84
N ASN A 18 -1.41 -1.17 29.58
CA ASN A 18 -0.01 -1.32 30.01
C ASN A 18 1.02 -0.65 29.08
N ASN A 19 0.71 -0.54 27.79
CA ASN A 19 1.61 0.05 26.78
C ASN A 19 0.85 1.11 25.99
N PHE A 20 1.53 2.11 25.44
CA PHE A 20 0.87 3.15 24.65
C PHE A 20 0.39 2.59 23.30
N LEU A 21 1.31 2.07 22.49
CA LEU A 21 0.99 1.43 21.21
C LEU A 21 0.62 -0.05 21.39
N GLY A 22 -0.23 -0.55 20.49
CA GLY A 22 -0.61 -1.95 20.37
C GLY A 22 0.21 -2.67 19.32
N ASN A 23 -0.12 -3.95 19.10
CA ASN A 23 0.44 -4.75 18.01
C ASN A 23 1.98 -4.69 17.89
N ARG A 24 2.64 -4.71 19.07
CA ARG A 24 4.07 -4.41 19.20
C ARG A 24 4.98 -5.33 18.42
N GLU A 25 4.66 -6.64 18.38
CA GLU A 25 5.43 -7.62 17.61
C GLU A 25 5.53 -7.22 16.14
N GLN A 26 4.42 -6.75 15.55
CA GLN A 26 4.41 -6.31 14.17
C GLN A 26 5.22 -5.02 13.98
N LEU A 27 5.06 -4.04 14.87
CA LEU A 27 5.83 -2.79 14.83
C LEU A 27 7.34 -3.02 14.99
N GLU A 28 7.74 -3.96 15.86
CA GLU A 28 9.15 -4.33 16.05
C GLU A 28 9.75 -4.99 14.81
N LEU A 29 8.96 -5.73 14.03
CA LEU A 29 9.38 -6.22 12.71
C LEU A 29 9.58 -5.06 11.73
N PHE A 30 8.60 -4.15 11.63
CA PHE A 30 8.72 -2.97 10.76
C PHE A 30 9.92 -2.09 11.12
N LEU A 31 10.28 -1.94 12.40
CA LEU A 31 11.45 -1.15 12.83
C LEU A 31 12.77 -1.65 12.26
N GLN A 32 12.86 -2.91 11.82
CA GLN A 32 14.09 -3.45 11.21
C GLN A 32 14.37 -2.75 9.88
N ASP A 33 13.32 -2.54 9.09
CA ASP A 33 13.39 -2.16 7.68
C ASP A 33 12.85 -0.74 7.42
N ALA A 34 11.99 -0.22 8.30
CA ALA A 34 11.27 1.04 8.13
C ALA A 34 11.34 1.98 9.36
N ASP A 35 11.14 3.27 9.09
CA ASP A 35 10.79 4.28 10.08
C ASP A 35 9.26 4.32 10.23
N ILE A 36 8.79 4.21 11.47
CA ILE A 36 7.36 4.27 11.80
C ILE A 36 6.90 5.73 11.84
N VAL A 37 5.79 5.99 11.16
CA VAL A 37 5.11 7.30 11.14
C VAL A 37 3.67 7.11 11.60
N ILE A 38 3.19 7.96 12.49
CA ILE A 38 1.83 7.89 13.04
C ILE A 38 1.15 9.26 12.91
N PRO A 39 -0.03 9.35 12.27
CA PRO A 39 -0.80 10.59 12.25
C PRO A 39 -1.26 11.02 13.64
N GLU A 40 -1.27 12.32 13.94
CA GLU A 40 -1.73 12.87 15.21
C GLU A 40 -3.19 12.48 15.51
N THR A 41 -4.03 12.39 14.46
CA THR A 41 -5.41 11.89 14.60
C THR A 41 -5.46 10.48 15.20
N VAL A 42 -4.51 9.61 14.85
CA VAL A 42 -4.39 8.25 15.41
C VAL A 42 -3.94 8.30 16.87
N ILE A 43 -2.94 9.13 17.19
CA ILE A 43 -2.45 9.34 18.56
C ILE A 43 -3.60 9.79 19.48
N GLN A 44 -4.38 10.79 19.03
CA GLN A 44 -5.53 11.31 19.77
C GLN A 44 -6.63 10.24 19.94
N GLU A 45 -6.83 9.40 18.93
CA GLU A 45 -7.78 8.30 19.04
C GLU A 45 -7.33 7.25 20.07
N ILE A 46 -6.05 6.86 20.10
CA ILE A 46 -5.50 5.94 21.10
C ILE A 46 -5.66 6.54 22.51
N LYS A 47 -5.30 7.81 22.70
CA LYS A 47 -5.47 8.51 23.99
C LYS A 47 -6.92 8.48 24.45
N LYS A 48 -7.87 8.77 23.55
CA LYS A 48 -9.32 8.76 23.86
C LYS A 48 -9.84 7.37 24.20
N GLN A 49 -9.39 6.33 23.50
CA GLN A 49 -9.76 4.94 23.79
C GLN A 49 -9.27 4.54 25.17
N LYS A 50 -7.98 4.77 25.48
CA LYS A 50 -7.39 4.46 26.79
C LYS A 50 -8.06 5.20 27.94
N LYS A 51 -8.38 6.48 27.74
CA LYS A 51 -9.11 7.26 28.73
C LYS A 51 -10.44 6.59 29.06
N LYS A 52 -11.22 6.25 28.04
CA LYS A 52 -12.51 5.56 28.23
C LYS A 52 -12.33 4.22 28.96
N ASP A 53 -11.33 3.43 28.59
CA ASP A 53 -11.08 2.12 29.22
C ASP A 53 -10.63 2.27 30.69
N LEU A 54 -9.81 3.28 31.00
CA LEU A 54 -9.38 3.58 32.38
C LEU A 54 -10.54 4.13 33.24
N GLU A 55 -11.39 4.99 32.68
CA GLU A 55 -12.60 5.48 33.35
C GLU A 55 -13.52 4.31 33.70
N ASN A 56 -13.76 3.39 32.75
CA ASN A 56 -14.57 2.19 33.01
C ASN A 56 -13.95 1.31 34.12
N HIS A 57 -12.64 1.04 34.06
CA HIS A 57 -11.96 0.25 35.10
C HIS A 57 -12.01 0.95 36.48
N GLN A 58 -11.92 2.27 36.51
CA GLN A 58 -12.05 3.05 37.75
C GLN A 58 -13.47 2.93 38.33
N GLU A 59 -14.50 3.06 37.49
CA GLU A 59 -15.90 2.86 37.90
C GLU A 59 -16.16 1.44 38.40
N ASP A 60 -15.70 0.42 37.66
CA ASP A 60 -15.82 -0.98 38.04
C ASP A 60 -15.12 -1.28 39.38
N PHE A 61 -13.92 -0.74 39.59
CA PHE A 61 -13.21 -0.88 40.85
C PHE A 61 -13.95 -0.21 42.02
N LEU A 62 -14.44 1.02 41.83
CA LEU A 62 -15.21 1.74 42.85
C LEU A 62 -16.57 1.08 43.15
N SER A 63 -17.15 0.37 42.18
CA SER A 63 -18.37 -0.41 42.40
C SER A 63 -18.15 -1.67 43.25
N ASN A 64 -16.91 -2.18 43.31
CA ASN A 64 -16.56 -3.42 44.02
C ASN A 64 -16.38 -3.15 45.53
N PRO A 65 -17.14 -3.79 46.45
CA PRO A 65 -17.04 -3.54 47.89
C PRO A 65 -15.63 -3.70 48.50
N LEU A 66 -14.75 -4.49 47.86
CA LEU A 66 -13.38 -4.70 48.33
C LEU A 66 -12.50 -3.44 48.19
N HIS A 67 -12.88 -2.46 47.37
CA HIS A 67 -12.10 -1.23 47.21
C HIS A 67 -11.92 -0.48 48.54
N GLU A 68 -12.91 -0.55 49.44
CA GLU A 68 -12.87 0.11 50.76
C GLU A 68 -11.79 -0.46 51.69
N ILE A 69 -11.34 -1.68 51.43
CA ILE A 69 -10.30 -2.39 52.20
C ILE A 69 -8.93 -2.21 51.55
N LEU A 70 -8.89 -2.12 50.22
CA LEU A 70 -7.66 -2.18 49.44
C LEU A 70 -6.97 -0.81 49.27
N VAL A 71 -7.72 0.29 49.17
CA VAL A 71 -7.15 1.61 48.82
C VAL A 71 -7.90 2.73 49.53
N ASN A 72 -7.18 3.80 49.90
CA ASN A 72 -7.80 5.04 50.38
C ASN A 72 -8.59 5.71 49.25
N LYS A 73 -9.87 6.06 49.48
CA LYS A 73 -10.74 6.75 48.51
C LYS A 73 -10.13 8.05 47.96
N ASP A 74 -9.32 8.75 48.75
CA ASP A 74 -8.66 9.99 48.30
C ASP A 74 -7.58 9.72 47.25
N ALA A 75 -6.85 8.60 47.36
CA ALA A 75 -5.80 8.22 46.41
C ALA A 75 -6.36 7.85 45.02
N ILE A 76 -7.61 7.40 44.93
CA ILE A 76 -8.27 7.06 43.66
C ILE A 76 -8.77 8.33 42.96
N LYS A 77 -9.20 9.34 43.72
CA LYS A 77 -9.65 10.64 43.18
C LYS A 77 -8.49 11.50 42.69
N ASP A 78 -7.33 11.35 43.33
CA ASP A 78 -6.10 12.05 42.95
C ASP A 78 -5.39 11.38 41.75
N PHE A 79 -5.85 10.20 41.29
CA PHE A 79 -5.32 9.55 40.10
C PHE A 79 -5.77 10.29 38.84
N SER A 80 -4.83 10.99 38.21
CA SER A 80 -5.03 11.64 36.92
C SER A 80 -4.86 10.64 35.78
N ILE A 81 -5.97 10.30 35.13
CA ILE A 81 -5.99 9.41 33.95
C ILE A 81 -5.19 10.03 32.81
N GLU A 82 -5.31 11.33 32.61
CA GLU A 82 -4.59 12.10 31.61
C GLU A 82 -3.08 12.02 31.80
N ASP A 83 -2.59 12.25 33.03
CA ASP A 83 -1.14 12.20 33.32
C ASP A 83 -0.59 10.78 33.15
N TYR A 84 -1.36 9.76 33.51
CA TYR A 84 -0.99 8.37 33.30
C TYR A 84 -0.86 8.02 31.81
N ILE A 85 -1.82 8.44 30.98
CA ILE A 85 -1.76 8.23 29.52
C ILE A 85 -0.60 9.00 28.90
N GLN A 86 -0.35 10.22 29.36
CA GLN A 86 0.78 11.02 28.88
C GLN A 86 2.11 10.33 29.22
N LYS A 87 2.26 9.83 30.45
CA LYS A 87 3.43 9.05 30.85
C LYS A 87 3.61 7.78 30.02
N LEU A 88 2.53 7.06 29.71
CA LEU A 88 2.62 5.89 28.82
C LEU A 88 3.15 6.27 27.43
N ALA A 89 2.74 7.41 26.89
CA ALA A 89 3.22 7.89 25.60
C ALA A 89 4.71 8.29 25.65
N GLU A 90 5.16 8.88 26.76
CA GLU A 90 6.56 9.26 26.99
C GLU A 90 7.48 8.06 27.25
N ASP A 91 6.97 7.04 27.95
CA ASP A 91 7.67 5.78 28.22
C ASP A 91 7.60 4.79 27.03
N GLU A 92 7.01 5.19 25.90
CA GLU A 92 6.92 4.35 24.71
C GLU A 92 8.32 4.09 24.14
N THR A 93 8.63 2.82 23.94
CA THR A 93 9.95 2.33 23.55
C THR A 93 10.10 2.17 22.05
N ILE A 94 8.99 2.05 21.32
CA ILE A 94 8.96 2.01 19.86
C ILE A 94 9.12 3.45 19.35
N PRO A 95 10.21 3.80 18.65
CA PRO A 95 10.36 5.12 18.09
C PRO A 95 9.39 5.33 16.93
N PHE A 96 8.70 6.46 16.91
CA PHE A 96 7.84 6.88 15.80
C PHE A 96 7.91 8.39 15.58
N GLU A 97 7.70 8.79 14.34
CA GLU A 97 7.49 10.19 13.93
C GLU A 97 5.99 10.50 13.93
N VAL A 98 5.62 11.71 14.35
CA VAL A 98 4.23 12.18 14.30
C VAL A 98 4.04 13.14 13.13
N ILE A 99 3.03 12.88 12.32
CA ILE A 99 2.60 13.79 11.24
C ILE A 99 1.21 14.34 11.54
N ASP A 100 0.91 15.54 11.09
CA ASP A 100 -0.39 16.18 11.28
C ASP A 100 -0.78 16.98 10.04
N LEU A 101 -2.08 17.19 9.88
CA LEU A 101 -2.65 18.05 8.85
C LEU A 101 -2.48 19.51 9.27
N LYS A 102 -1.50 20.19 8.66
CA LYS A 102 -1.17 21.59 8.96
C LYS A 102 -2.03 22.53 8.11
N ASN A 103 -2.33 22.15 6.87
CA ASN A 103 -3.11 22.98 5.96
C ASN A 103 -4.63 22.74 6.09
N ASN A 104 -5.35 23.75 6.58
CA ASN A 104 -6.81 23.72 6.75
C ASN A 104 -7.60 23.96 5.45
N ASP A 105 -6.94 24.30 4.35
CA ASP A 105 -7.58 24.54 3.05
C ASP A 105 -8.19 23.28 2.42
N VAL A 106 -7.95 22.10 3.01
CA VAL A 106 -8.54 20.82 2.60
C VAL A 106 -10.00 20.66 3.04
N LEU A 107 -10.51 21.51 3.95
CA LEU A 107 -11.87 21.36 4.48
C LEU A 107 -12.98 21.34 3.40
N PRO A 108 -12.95 22.16 2.33
CA PRO A 108 -13.89 22.05 1.22
C PRO A 108 -13.81 20.69 0.50
N GLN A 109 -12.61 20.11 0.39
CA GLN A 109 -12.39 18.81 -0.23
C GLN A 109 -12.97 17.69 0.65
N ILE A 110 -12.72 17.74 1.97
CA ILE A 110 -13.33 16.82 2.94
C ILE A 110 -14.86 16.85 2.84
N LYS A 111 -15.45 18.05 2.74
CA LYS A 111 -16.90 18.20 2.58
C LYS A 111 -17.41 17.57 1.28
N ASN A 112 -16.69 17.76 0.18
CA ASN A 112 -17.07 17.16 -1.11
C ASN A 112 -17.03 15.63 -1.04
N LEU A 113 -15.97 15.06 -0.46
CA LEU A 113 -15.84 13.62 -0.26
C LEU A 113 -17.01 13.07 0.59
N ALA A 114 -17.36 13.76 1.68
CA ALA A 114 -18.47 13.37 2.55
C ALA A 114 -19.82 13.40 1.82
N LEU A 115 -20.12 14.49 1.11
CA LEU A 115 -21.40 14.67 0.40
C LEU A 115 -21.62 13.64 -0.71
N ASN A 116 -20.54 13.19 -1.34
CA ASN A 116 -20.60 12.20 -2.41
C ASN A 116 -20.38 10.76 -1.91
N ASN A 117 -20.18 10.56 -0.59
CA ASN A 117 -19.73 9.30 0.00
C ASN A 117 -18.51 8.70 -0.74
N GLU A 118 -17.59 9.55 -1.18
CA GLU A 118 -16.36 9.14 -1.85
C GLU A 118 -15.34 8.62 -0.81
N PRO A 119 -14.55 7.57 -1.13
CA PRO A 119 -13.47 7.11 -0.25
C PRO A 119 -12.57 8.29 0.21
N PRO A 120 -12.20 8.40 1.50
CA PRO A 120 -12.30 7.38 2.56
C PRO A 120 -13.66 7.23 3.28
N PHE A 121 -14.70 7.99 2.91
CA PHE A 121 -16.02 7.85 3.55
C PHE A 121 -16.67 6.51 3.21
N GLU A 122 -17.43 5.92 4.13
CA GLU A 122 -18.25 4.73 3.88
C GLU A 122 -19.45 5.06 2.95
N GLU A 123 -19.94 4.07 2.21
CA GLU A 123 -21.12 4.26 1.35
C GLU A 123 -22.38 4.46 2.19
N ASN A 124 -23.22 5.42 1.79
CA ASN A 124 -24.49 5.72 2.46
C ASN A 124 -24.36 6.15 3.93
N THR A 125 -23.16 6.51 4.41
CA THR A 125 -22.96 7.02 5.76
C THR A 125 -21.90 8.12 5.80
N ASP A 126 -21.97 9.00 6.80
CA ASP A 126 -20.96 10.03 7.04
C ASP A 126 -19.75 9.51 7.84
N LYS A 127 -19.60 8.19 7.96
CA LYS A 127 -18.44 7.58 8.61
C LYS A 127 -17.23 7.65 7.68
N GLY A 128 -16.05 7.82 8.27
CA GLY A 128 -14.78 7.98 7.54
C GLY A 128 -14.14 9.37 7.70
N PHE A 129 -14.73 10.26 8.50
CA PHE A 129 -14.14 11.58 8.75
C PHE A 129 -12.72 11.51 9.32
N LYS A 130 -12.45 10.59 10.26
CA LYS A 130 -11.11 10.41 10.83
C LYS A 130 -10.14 9.85 9.79
N ASP A 131 -10.59 8.86 9.01
CA ASP A 131 -9.79 8.25 7.93
C ASP A 131 -9.48 9.28 6.84
N THR A 132 -10.37 10.24 6.64
CA THR A 132 -10.16 11.39 5.76
C THR A 132 -9.09 12.34 6.29
N LEU A 133 -9.05 12.59 7.61
CA LEU A 133 -7.95 13.37 8.22
C LEU A 133 -6.61 12.65 8.07
N ILE A 134 -6.57 11.34 8.27
CA ILE A 134 -5.38 10.51 8.03
C ILE A 134 -4.95 10.62 6.57
N TYR A 135 -5.88 10.45 5.63
CA TYR A 135 -5.64 10.57 4.19
C TYR A 135 -4.99 11.91 3.82
N PHE A 136 -5.55 13.05 4.25
CA PHE A 136 -4.96 14.35 3.96
C PHE A 136 -3.62 14.60 4.67
N SER A 137 -3.43 14.06 5.88
CA SER A 137 -2.13 14.12 6.57
C SER A 137 -1.05 13.39 5.77
N VAL A 138 -1.37 12.23 5.20
CA VAL A 138 -0.46 11.47 4.33
C VAL A 138 -0.13 12.27 3.07
N LEU A 139 -1.15 12.86 2.42
CA LEU A 139 -0.94 13.66 1.19
C LEU A 139 -0.08 14.90 1.43
N GLU A 140 -0.27 15.60 2.54
CA GLU A 140 0.56 16.75 2.90
C GLU A 140 1.99 16.30 3.21
N TYR A 141 2.16 15.21 3.96
CA TYR A 141 3.47 14.66 4.29
C TYR A 141 4.29 14.24 3.05
N LEU A 142 3.63 13.68 2.03
CA LEU A 142 4.25 13.36 0.75
C LEU A 142 4.91 14.57 0.06
N GLN A 143 4.42 15.78 0.30
CA GLN A 143 4.99 17.01 -0.25
C GLN A 143 6.25 17.45 0.51
N GLU A 144 6.42 17.00 1.75
CA GLU A 144 7.54 17.37 2.63
C GLU A 144 8.76 16.43 2.48
N ILE A 145 8.55 15.20 1.99
CA ILE A 145 9.63 14.21 1.86
C ILE A 145 10.32 14.23 0.47
N PRO A 146 11.65 14.03 0.41
CA PRO A 146 12.39 14.06 -0.85
C PRO A 146 12.09 12.87 -1.76
N ASN A 147 11.85 11.68 -1.19
CA ASN A 147 11.64 10.44 -1.96
C ASN A 147 10.21 10.31 -2.51
N LYS A 148 9.29 11.19 -2.10
CA LYS A 148 7.85 11.22 -2.46
C LYS A 148 7.15 9.85 -2.49
N LYS A 149 7.64 8.86 -1.74
CA LYS A 149 7.09 7.51 -1.70
C LYS A 149 6.96 7.07 -0.25
N VAL A 150 5.77 6.62 0.13
CA VAL A 150 5.48 6.12 1.48
C VAL A 150 4.68 4.83 1.41
N PHE A 151 4.80 4.04 2.46
CA PHE A 151 3.95 2.89 2.70
C PHE A 151 2.86 3.29 3.69
N VAL A 152 1.65 2.82 3.50
CA VAL A 152 0.56 2.98 4.47
C VAL A 152 0.10 1.60 4.89
N CYS A 153 0.25 1.27 6.17
CA CYS A 153 -0.25 0.04 6.75
C CYS A 153 -1.70 0.25 7.19
N THR A 154 -2.65 -0.36 6.47
CA THR A 154 -4.07 -0.29 6.83
C THR A 154 -4.82 -1.54 6.36
N ASN A 155 -5.81 -1.95 7.15
CA ASN A 155 -6.78 -2.97 6.77
C ASN A 155 -8.13 -2.37 6.34
N ASP A 156 -8.25 -1.03 6.31
CA ASP A 156 -9.47 -0.35 5.93
C ASP A 156 -9.61 -0.28 4.40
N ILE A 157 -10.68 -0.90 3.89
CA ILE A 157 -10.94 -1.03 2.45
C ILE A 157 -11.18 0.35 1.81
N ARG A 158 -11.85 1.27 2.49
CA ARG A 158 -12.18 2.60 1.95
C ARG A 158 -10.96 3.50 1.95
N LEU A 159 -10.16 3.47 3.02
CA LEU A 159 -8.90 4.20 3.06
C LEU A 159 -7.91 3.67 2.02
N LYS A 160 -7.79 2.34 1.88
CA LYS A 160 -7.01 1.69 0.81
C LYS A 160 -7.43 2.18 -0.58
N LYS A 161 -8.74 2.19 -0.86
CA LYS A 161 -9.27 2.67 -2.15
C LYS A 161 -8.96 4.15 -2.40
N ALA A 162 -8.97 5.00 -1.37
CA ALA A 162 -8.63 6.42 -1.51
C ALA A 162 -7.13 6.62 -1.80
N LEU A 163 -6.26 5.87 -1.12
CA LEU A 163 -4.81 5.98 -1.23
C LEU A 163 -4.26 5.38 -2.52
N ASN A 164 -4.87 4.30 -3.02
CA ASN A 164 -4.48 3.65 -4.29
C ASN A 164 -4.63 4.55 -5.53
N ASN A 165 -5.27 5.72 -5.40
CA ASN A 165 -5.32 6.72 -6.48
C ASN A 165 -4.00 7.49 -6.64
N HIS A 166 -2.99 7.22 -5.81
CA HIS A 166 -1.71 7.93 -5.82
C HIS A 166 -0.55 6.93 -6.00
N ASP A 167 0.16 7.02 -7.14
CA ASP A 167 1.30 6.14 -7.48
C ASP A 167 2.44 6.14 -6.45
N ASN A 168 2.48 7.20 -5.66
CA ASN A 168 3.48 7.49 -4.63
C ASN A 168 3.13 6.85 -3.27
N ILE A 169 1.99 6.18 -3.15
CA ILE A 169 1.54 5.53 -1.92
C ILE A 169 1.39 4.05 -2.17
N ILE A 170 2.08 3.25 -1.37
CA ILE A 170 1.93 1.80 -1.38
C ILE A 170 1.14 1.37 -0.14
N VAL A 171 -0.05 0.80 -0.35
CA VAL A 171 -0.87 0.30 0.75
C VAL A 171 -0.54 -1.17 1.04
N VAL A 172 -0.19 -1.46 2.29
CA VAL A 172 0.16 -2.79 2.78
C VAL A 172 -0.72 -3.16 3.97
N GLU A 173 -1.04 -4.45 4.12
CA GLU A 173 -1.91 -4.92 5.21
C GLU A 173 -1.09 -5.41 6.41
N ASN A 174 0.15 -5.82 6.18
CA ASN A 174 1.03 -6.35 7.21
C ASN A 174 2.51 -6.29 6.81
N HIS A 175 3.38 -6.74 7.70
CA HIS A 175 4.83 -6.74 7.51
C HIS A 175 5.29 -7.69 6.39
N GLU A 176 4.59 -8.80 6.15
CA GLU A 176 4.92 -9.71 5.04
C GLU A 176 4.61 -9.05 3.69
N ALA A 177 3.44 -8.43 3.56
CA ALA A 177 3.07 -7.65 2.38
C ALA A 177 4.02 -6.46 2.16
N PHE A 178 4.48 -5.82 3.25
CA PHE A 178 5.51 -4.81 3.19
C PHE A 178 6.83 -5.35 2.65
N LYS A 179 7.33 -6.48 3.17
CA LYS A 179 8.57 -7.10 2.68
C LYS A 179 8.51 -7.51 1.21
N GLN A 180 7.34 -7.87 0.72
CA GLN A 180 7.12 -8.17 -0.70
C GLN A 180 7.10 -6.92 -1.60
N GLN A 181 7.25 -5.73 -1.04
CA GLN A 181 7.15 -4.47 -1.79
C GLN A 181 8.27 -3.48 -1.47
N ILE A 182 9.20 -3.82 -0.55
CA ILE A 182 10.37 -3.00 -0.26
C ILE A 182 11.41 -3.12 -1.36
N VAL A 183 11.80 -1.98 -1.93
CA VAL A 183 12.90 -1.91 -2.88
C VAL A 183 14.26 -1.97 -2.17
N SER A 184 14.30 -1.75 -0.85
CA SER A 184 15.55 -1.75 -0.08
C SER A 184 16.31 -3.07 -0.09
N GLN A 185 15.66 -4.19 -0.43
CA GLN A 185 16.38 -5.44 -0.68
C GLN A 185 17.38 -5.36 -1.83
N PHE A 186 17.22 -4.40 -2.75
CA PHE A 186 18.11 -4.13 -3.88
C PHE A 186 19.11 -3.00 -3.61
N PHE A 187 19.25 -2.55 -2.36
CA PHE A 187 20.13 -1.43 -2.00
C PHE A 187 21.55 -1.84 -1.63
N ASP A 188 21.87 -3.13 -1.66
CA ASP A 188 23.23 -3.57 -1.44
C ASP A 188 24.13 -3.15 -2.62
N ASP A 189 25.39 -2.85 -2.30
CA ASP A 189 26.33 -2.32 -3.27
C ASP A 189 26.64 -3.35 -4.37
N TYR A 190 26.51 -4.65 -4.08
CA TYR A 190 26.74 -5.72 -5.04
C TYR A 190 25.67 -5.75 -6.14
N PHE A 191 24.39 -5.65 -5.78
CA PHE A 191 23.31 -5.54 -6.76
C PHE A 191 23.48 -4.31 -7.65
N ILE A 192 23.77 -3.15 -7.06
CA ILE A 192 23.95 -1.88 -7.78
C ILE A 192 25.12 -1.98 -8.77
N GLU A 193 26.26 -2.54 -8.37
CA GLU A 193 27.41 -2.75 -9.27
C GLU A 193 27.07 -3.69 -10.43
N LYS A 194 26.30 -4.74 -10.16
CA LYS A 194 25.85 -5.71 -11.17
C LYS A 194 24.95 -5.05 -12.21
N VAL A 195 23.96 -4.28 -11.78
CA VAL A 195 23.08 -3.51 -12.67
C VAL A 195 23.87 -2.49 -13.49
N ASN A 196 24.77 -1.74 -12.86
CA ASN A 196 25.62 -0.77 -13.56
C ASN A 196 26.42 -1.41 -14.69
N THR A 197 26.94 -2.61 -14.43
CA THR A 197 27.71 -3.38 -15.41
C THR A 197 26.82 -3.85 -16.56
N GLU A 198 25.65 -4.41 -16.25
CA GLU A 198 24.73 -4.98 -17.25
C GLU A 198 24.12 -3.89 -18.16
N LEU A 199 23.67 -2.79 -17.56
CA LEU A 199 22.99 -1.71 -18.28
C LEU A 199 23.96 -0.67 -18.86
N GLY A 200 25.24 -0.67 -18.44
CA GLY A 200 26.24 0.32 -18.87
C GLY A 200 25.92 1.74 -18.38
N VAL A 201 25.21 1.87 -17.26
CA VAL A 201 24.82 3.15 -16.65
C VAL A 201 25.42 3.28 -15.24
N THR A 202 25.26 4.45 -14.63
CA THR A 202 25.59 4.65 -13.21
C THR A 202 24.31 4.99 -12.45
N ILE A 203 23.82 4.01 -11.70
CA ILE A 203 22.68 4.13 -10.82
C ILE A 203 23.12 4.21 -9.36
N THR A 204 22.24 4.79 -8.57
CA THR A 204 22.27 4.83 -7.11
C THR A 204 20.96 4.23 -6.58
N LYS A 205 20.86 4.11 -5.24
CA LYS A 205 19.65 3.60 -4.56
C LYS A 205 18.38 4.39 -4.94
N GLU A 206 18.53 5.68 -5.26
CA GLU A 206 17.42 6.56 -5.65
C GLU A 206 16.87 6.26 -7.05
N ASN A 207 17.64 5.57 -7.89
CA ASN A 207 17.20 5.19 -9.23
C ASN A 207 16.32 3.94 -9.23
N ILE A 208 16.26 3.18 -8.12
CA ILE A 208 15.45 1.97 -7.99
C ILE A 208 14.05 2.38 -7.52
N ILE A 209 13.06 2.26 -8.42
CA ILE A 209 11.75 2.88 -8.23
C ILE A 209 10.74 1.93 -7.59
N LYS A 210 10.58 0.75 -8.19
CA LYS A 210 9.66 -0.30 -7.75
C LYS A 210 10.13 -1.64 -8.27
N TYR A 211 9.56 -2.71 -7.75
CA TYR A 211 9.73 -4.05 -8.31
C TYR A 211 8.39 -4.79 -8.27
N TRP A 212 8.27 -5.86 -9.05
CA TRP A 212 7.13 -6.77 -9.04
C TRP A 212 7.57 -8.17 -9.43
N HIS A 213 6.72 -9.17 -9.12
CA HIS A 213 6.92 -10.52 -9.63
C HIS A 213 6.24 -10.68 -10.99
N ASN A 214 6.93 -11.24 -11.96
CA ASN A 214 6.38 -11.46 -13.30
C ASN A 214 5.53 -12.74 -13.39
N ILE A 215 5.16 -13.15 -14.59
CA ILE A 215 4.33 -14.35 -14.81
C ILE A 215 5.04 -15.67 -14.52
N GLU A 216 6.38 -15.65 -14.44
CA GLU A 216 7.24 -16.79 -14.07
C GLU A 216 7.69 -16.73 -12.60
N ASP A 217 7.18 -15.77 -11.83
CA ASP A 217 7.52 -15.50 -10.42
C ASP A 217 8.93 -14.90 -10.20
N ASN A 218 9.66 -14.58 -11.27
CA ASN A 218 10.91 -13.82 -11.23
C ASN A 218 10.67 -12.37 -10.81
N GLN A 219 11.67 -11.73 -10.21
CA GLN A 219 11.58 -10.34 -9.75
C GLN A 219 12.00 -9.37 -10.85
N ASN A 220 11.10 -8.49 -11.27
CA ASN A 220 11.42 -7.36 -12.14
C ASN A 220 11.66 -6.11 -11.32
N VAL A 221 12.79 -5.45 -11.52
CA VAL A 221 13.14 -4.19 -10.87
C VAL A 221 13.12 -3.06 -11.89
N LEU A 222 12.30 -2.03 -11.63
CA LEU A 222 12.24 -0.81 -12.44
C LEU A 222 13.30 0.18 -11.96
N ILE A 223 14.13 0.60 -12.90
CA ILE A 223 15.27 1.48 -12.68
C ILE A 223 15.13 2.67 -13.60
N LYS A 224 15.07 3.87 -13.02
CA LYS A 224 14.91 5.12 -13.76
C LYS A 224 16.21 5.90 -13.80
N VAL A 225 16.72 6.13 -14.99
CA VAL A 225 17.92 6.92 -15.25
C VAL A 225 17.57 8.01 -16.25
N GLU A 226 17.61 9.26 -15.80
CA GLU A 226 17.17 10.41 -16.60
C GLU A 226 15.74 10.21 -17.13
N ASP A 227 15.56 10.19 -18.45
CA ASP A 227 14.27 9.99 -19.13
C ASP A 227 14.03 8.52 -19.55
N GLU A 228 14.93 7.61 -19.18
CA GLU A 228 14.86 6.19 -19.56
C GLU A 228 14.46 5.31 -18.37
N GLU A 229 13.59 4.34 -18.66
CA GLU A 229 13.04 3.39 -17.70
C GLU A 229 13.46 1.98 -18.10
N TYR A 230 14.36 1.41 -17.31
CA TYR A 230 14.92 0.07 -17.48
C TYR A 230 14.22 -0.91 -16.56
N ILE A 231 14.02 -2.12 -17.05
CA ILE A 231 13.48 -3.23 -16.26
C ILE A 231 14.53 -4.32 -16.25
N VAL A 232 14.90 -4.74 -15.06
CA VAL A 232 15.89 -5.80 -14.82
C VAL A 232 15.15 -6.99 -14.22
N GLU A 233 15.11 -8.11 -14.92
CA GLU A 233 14.54 -9.35 -14.42
C GLU A 233 15.60 -10.14 -13.64
N LEU A 234 15.21 -10.65 -12.48
CA LEU A 234 16.04 -11.41 -11.56
C LEU A 234 15.43 -12.78 -11.29
N ASP A 235 16.25 -13.82 -11.42
CA ASP A 235 15.99 -15.16 -10.89
C ASP A 235 17.00 -15.44 -9.77
N ALA A 236 16.52 -15.63 -8.54
CA ALA A 236 17.35 -15.89 -7.36
C ALA A 236 18.59 -14.96 -7.23
N ASP A 237 18.37 -13.64 -7.37
CA ASP A 237 19.37 -12.55 -7.33
C ASP A 237 20.30 -12.45 -8.56
N ASP A 238 20.11 -13.31 -9.56
CA ASP A 238 20.82 -13.24 -10.83
C ASP A 238 20.04 -12.48 -11.90
N ILE A 239 20.69 -11.50 -12.52
CA ILE A 239 20.11 -10.78 -13.67
C ILE A 239 20.02 -11.78 -14.83
N VAL A 240 18.80 -12.11 -15.23
CA VAL A 240 18.54 -13.04 -16.32
C VAL A 240 18.22 -12.31 -17.62
N SER A 241 17.60 -11.13 -17.52
CA SER A 241 17.20 -10.35 -18.68
C SER A 241 17.05 -8.87 -18.33
N THR A 242 17.12 -8.02 -19.36
CA THR A 242 16.87 -6.59 -19.22
C THR A 242 16.06 -6.06 -20.41
N SER A 243 15.25 -5.05 -20.16
CA SER A 243 14.46 -4.38 -21.19
C SER A 243 14.24 -2.90 -20.83
N LYS A 244 13.58 -2.17 -21.73
CA LYS A 244 13.11 -0.81 -21.51
C LYS A 244 11.60 -0.74 -21.63
N SER A 245 10.94 -0.02 -20.72
CA SER A 245 9.48 0.09 -20.69
C SER A 245 8.92 0.69 -22.00
N ASN A 246 9.64 1.64 -22.59
CA ASN A 246 9.26 2.31 -23.84
C ASN A 246 9.20 1.38 -25.08
N LEU A 247 9.78 0.18 -25.02
CA LEU A 247 9.75 -0.78 -26.14
C LEU A 247 8.40 -1.49 -26.27
N TYR A 248 7.61 -1.57 -25.20
CA TYR A 248 6.36 -2.32 -25.19
C TYR A 248 5.17 -1.55 -24.63
N ASN A 249 5.37 -0.55 -23.76
CA ASN A 249 4.26 0.23 -23.19
C ASN A 249 3.31 0.87 -24.22
N PRO A 250 3.80 1.46 -25.33
CA PRO A 250 2.91 1.98 -26.38
C PRO A 250 2.02 0.88 -26.99
N ASN A 251 2.52 -0.35 -27.06
CA ASN A 251 1.79 -1.49 -27.61
C ASN A 251 0.73 -1.99 -26.62
N ILE A 252 0.95 -1.89 -25.31
CA ILE A 252 -0.09 -2.21 -24.31
C ILE A 252 -1.30 -1.28 -24.51
N GLU A 253 -1.06 0.02 -24.61
CA GLU A 253 -2.13 1.00 -24.86
C GLU A 253 -2.82 0.75 -26.21
N GLN A 254 -2.06 0.42 -27.25
CA GLN A 254 -2.61 0.06 -28.56
C GLN A 254 -3.49 -1.20 -28.51
N LEU A 255 -3.12 -2.21 -27.69
CA LEU A 255 -3.92 -3.41 -27.50
C LEU A 255 -5.23 -3.06 -26.79
N VAL A 256 -5.15 -2.35 -25.66
CA VAL A 256 -6.32 -1.94 -24.86
C VAL A 256 -7.34 -1.18 -25.71
N PHE A 257 -6.87 -0.26 -26.56
CA PHE A 257 -7.71 0.54 -27.46
C PHE A 257 -7.80 -0.02 -28.89
N SER A 258 -7.50 -1.31 -29.09
CA SER A 258 -7.52 -1.90 -30.43
C SER A 258 -8.90 -1.75 -31.08
N SER A 259 -8.89 -1.33 -32.34
CA SER A 259 -10.10 -0.99 -33.11
C SER A 259 -10.44 -2.00 -34.20
N ASN A 260 -9.58 -2.98 -34.45
CA ASN A 260 -9.81 -4.05 -35.41
C ASN A 260 -8.96 -5.28 -35.09
N PHE A 261 -9.40 -6.45 -35.55
CA PHE A 261 -8.75 -7.74 -35.27
C PHE A 261 -7.29 -7.79 -35.74
N GLY A 262 -6.98 -7.27 -36.92
CA GLY A 262 -5.60 -7.26 -37.45
C GLY A 262 -4.63 -6.47 -36.57
N THR A 263 -5.08 -5.33 -36.04
CA THR A 263 -4.32 -4.57 -35.04
C THR A 263 -4.16 -5.37 -33.75
N THR A 264 -5.20 -6.05 -33.28
CA THR A 264 -5.11 -6.87 -32.06
C THR A 264 -4.05 -7.96 -32.18
N HIS A 265 -4.11 -8.81 -33.22
CA HIS A 265 -3.13 -9.90 -33.43
C HIS A 265 -1.70 -9.38 -33.55
N ASN A 266 -1.48 -8.34 -34.38
CA ASN A 266 -0.14 -7.76 -34.55
C ASN A 266 0.39 -7.18 -33.23
N THR A 267 -0.47 -6.52 -32.45
CA THR A 267 -0.04 -5.94 -31.17
C THR A 267 0.30 -7.03 -30.16
N ILE A 268 -0.47 -8.12 -30.11
CA ILE A 268 -0.16 -9.29 -29.28
C ILE A 268 1.17 -9.91 -29.68
N GLU A 269 1.40 -10.15 -30.98
CA GLU A 269 2.68 -10.66 -31.49
C GLU A 269 3.87 -9.81 -31.04
N GLN A 270 3.73 -8.48 -31.07
CA GLN A 270 4.77 -7.54 -30.62
C GLN A 270 4.96 -7.50 -29.11
N LEU A 271 3.92 -7.80 -28.33
CA LEU A 271 3.93 -7.80 -26.87
C LEU A 271 4.45 -9.11 -26.27
N THR A 272 4.22 -10.25 -26.94
CA THR A 272 4.62 -11.58 -26.47
C THR A 272 6.07 -11.67 -26.00
N PRO A 273 7.09 -11.11 -26.71
CA PRO A 273 8.48 -11.15 -26.26
C PRO A 273 8.73 -10.41 -24.93
N TYR A 274 7.82 -9.53 -24.52
CA TYR A 274 7.94 -8.69 -23.33
C TYR A 274 7.02 -9.10 -22.19
N ILE A 275 6.31 -10.22 -22.33
CA ILE A 275 5.28 -10.65 -21.37
C ILE A 275 5.82 -10.79 -19.95
N ASN A 276 7.09 -11.20 -19.81
CA ASN A 276 7.79 -11.32 -18.53
C ASN A 276 8.16 -9.98 -17.90
N TYR A 277 7.99 -8.85 -18.59
CA TYR A 277 8.26 -7.52 -18.03
C TYR A 277 7.00 -6.80 -17.56
N PHE A 278 5.79 -7.33 -17.79
CA PHE A 278 4.59 -6.60 -17.40
C PHE A 278 4.40 -6.55 -15.89
N SER A 279 4.09 -5.35 -15.40
CA SER A 279 3.65 -5.13 -14.03
C SER A 279 2.21 -5.59 -13.82
N ASP A 280 1.82 -5.76 -12.55
CA ASP A 280 0.45 -6.16 -12.21
C ASP A 280 -0.59 -5.15 -12.76
N GLU A 281 -0.29 -3.86 -12.74
CA GLU A 281 -1.15 -2.80 -13.29
C GLU A 281 -1.34 -2.95 -14.81
N GLU A 282 -0.26 -3.23 -15.54
CA GLU A 282 -0.28 -3.44 -17.00
C GLU A 282 -1.05 -4.71 -17.37
N ILE A 283 -0.84 -5.80 -16.62
CA ILE A 283 -1.58 -7.05 -16.80
C ILE A 283 -3.07 -6.80 -16.56
N LEU A 284 -3.44 -6.14 -15.45
CA LEU A 284 -4.83 -5.84 -15.13
C LEU A 284 -5.50 -4.99 -16.20
N LYS A 285 -4.81 -3.98 -16.75
CA LYS A 285 -5.32 -3.19 -17.89
C LYS A 285 -5.65 -4.06 -19.09
N ILE A 286 -4.76 -5.00 -19.45
CA ILE A 286 -4.98 -5.91 -20.58
C ILE A 286 -6.16 -6.86 -20.29
N LEU A 287 -6.23 -7.41 -19.08
CA LEU A 287 -7.31 -8.32 -18.67
C LEU A 287 -8.66 -7.62 -18.64
N ASP A 288 -8.74 -6.38 -18.16
CA ASP A 288 -9.95 -5.56 -18.24
C ASP A 288 -10.37 -5.33 -19.70
N ALA A 289 -9.43 -4.93 -20.56
CA ALA A 289 -9.68 -4.70 -21.98
C ALA A 289 -10.21 -5.95 -22.69
N SER A 290 -9.78 -7.15 -22.29
CA SER A 290 -10.30 -8.40 -22.86
C SER A 290 -11.80 -8.63 -22.59
N PHE A 291 -12.35 -8.00 -21.55
CA PHE A 291 -13.78 -8.01 -21.22
C PHE A 291 -14.52 -6.78 -21.75
N SER A 292 -13.91 -5.59 -21.66
CA SER A 292 -14.54 -4.30 -21.95
C SER A 292 -14.42 -3.87 -23.42
N ASN A 293 -13.41 -4.35 -24.15
CA ASN A 293 -13.24 -4.09 -25.58
C ASN A 293 -13.87 -5.21 -26.42
N GLU A 294 -14.99 -4.89 -27.08
CA GLU A 294 -15.74 -5.81 -27.94
C GLU A 294 -14.89 -6.45 -29.06
N GLN A 295 -13.87 -5.77 -29.58
CA GLN A 295 -12.98 -6.36 -30.59
C GLN A 295 -12.18 -7.51 -30.00
N ILE A 296 -11.54 -7.32 -28.84
CA ILE A 296 -10.74 -8.35 -28.17
C ILE A 296 -11.66 -9.49 -27.72
N LYS A 297 -12.81 -9.14 -27.13
CA LYS A 297 -13.79 -10.10 -26.64
C LYS A 297 -14.30 -11.04 -27.73
N TRP A 298 -14.50 -10.54 -28.95
CA TRP A 298 -14.96 -11.34 -30.08
C TRP A 298 -13.93 -12.42 -30.45
N ILE A 299 -12.65 -12.06 -30.51
CA ILE A 299 -11.57 -12.95 -30.96
C ILE A 299 -10.82 -13.61 -29.80
N ILE A 300 -11.37 -13.62 -28.59
CA ILE A 300 -10.68 -14.13 -27.40
C ILE A 300 -10.37 -15.64 -27.46
N GLU A 301 -11.06 -16.37 -28.34
CA GLU A 301 -10.80 -17.79 -28.58
C GLU A 301 -9.79 -18.05 -29.71
N ASP A 302 -9.35 -17.03 -30.44
CA ASP A 302 -8.30 -17.15 -31.45
C ASP A 302 -6.99 -17.57 -30.77
N GLU A 303 -6.21 -18.43 -31.43
CA GLU A 303 -5.11 -19.18 -30.81
C GLU A 303 -4.10 -18.29 -30.07
N ASP A 304 -3.60 -17.24 -30.73
CA ASP A 304 -2.63 -16.29 -30.18
C ASP A 304 -3.24 -15.41 -29.07
N VAL A 305 -4.47 -14.93 -29.26
CA VAL A 305 -5.19 -14.13 -28.26
C VAL A 305 -5.45 -14.95 -27.01
N LYS A 306 -5.92 -16.17 -27.19
CA LYS A 306 -6.24 -17.10 -26.11
C LYS A 306 -4.99 -17.50 -25.34
N GLU A 307 -3.89 -17.78 -26.03
CA GLU A 307 -2.62 -18.11 -25.39
C GLU A 307 -2.08 -16.93 -24.58
N PHE A 308 -2.07 -15.73 -25.17
CA PHE A 308 -1.55 -14.53 -24.53
C PHE A 308 -2.37 -14.12 -23.31
N ILE A 309 -3.67 -13.89 -23.47
CA ILE A 309 -4.57 -13.47 -22.38
C ILE A 309 -4.69 -14.58 -21.32
N GLY A 310 -4.76 -15.84 -21.74
CA GLY A 310 -4.83 -16.98 -20.85
C GLY A 310 -3.59 -17.13 -19.97
N THR A 311 -2.40 -16.86 -20.51
CA THR A 311 -1.14 -16.88 -19.76
C THR A 311 -1.16 -15.80 -18.66
N LEU A 312 -1.51 -14.57 -19.02
CA LEU A 312 -1.63 -13.46 -18.08
C LEU A 312 -2.66 -13.76 -16.97
N TYR A 313 -3.85 -14.24 -17.35
CA TYR A 313 -4.89 -14.58 -16.40
C TYR A 313 -4.49 -15.71 -15.46
N LYS A 314 -3.87 -16.78 -15.96
CA LYS A 314 -3.43 -17.90 -15.11
C LYS A 314 -2.40 -17.45 -14.07
N ALA A 315 -1.45 -16.63 -14.47
CA ALA A 315 -0.43 -16.11 -13.56
C ALA A 315 -1.01 -15.16 -12.50
N LYS A 316 -1.99 -14.32 -12.87
CA LYS A 316 -2.48 -13.22 -12.02
C LYS A 316 -3.97 -13.29 -11.69
N SER A 317 -4.56 -14.48 -11.76
CA SER A 317 -6.01 -14.69 -11.54
C SER A 317 -6.51 -14.15 -10.21
N ARG A 318 -5.66 -14.12 -9.18
CA ARG A 318 -5.97 -13.58 -7.85
C ARG A 318 -6.17 -12.07 -7.82
N LEU A 319 -5.65 -11.35 -8.81
CA LEU A 319 -5.75 -9.90 -8.92
C LEU A 319 -7.03 -9.44 -9.64
N VAL A 320 -7.73 -10.36 -10.32
CA VAL A 320 -8.93 -10.04 -11.09
C VAL A 320 -10.15 -10.20 -10.20
N GLU A 321 -11.00 -9.17 -10.17
CA GLU A 321 -12.24 -9.14 -9.38
C GLU A 321 -13.48 -9.07 -10.27
N ASN A 322 -14.65 -9.33 -9.67
CA ASN A 322 -15.98 -9.09 -10.26
C ASN A 322 -16.26 -9.85 -11.57
N ASP A 323 -17.09 -9.28 -12.44
CA ASP A 323 -17.58 -9.88 -13.69
C ASP A 323 -16.45 -10.29 -14.65
N ILE A 324 -15.32 -9.57 -14.63
CA ILE A 324 -14.13 -9.89 -15.43
C ILE A 324 -13.57 -11.25 -14.99
N ALA A 325 -13.48 -11.48 -13.68
CA ALA A 325 -12.98 -12.73 -13.13
C ALA A 325 -13.88 -13.91 -13.50
N GLU A 326 -15.19 -13.72 -13.51
CA GLU A 326 -16.16 -14.75 -13.94
C GLU A 326 -16.01 -15.07 -15.44
N PHE A 327 -15.99 -14.04 -16.29
CA PHE A 327 -15.79 -14.17 -17.73
C PHE A 327 -14.50 -14.91 -18.09
N LEU A 328 -13.36 -14.47 -17.55
CA LEU A 328 -12.06 -15.08 -17.83
C LEU A 328 -11.99 -16.52 -17.28
N LYS A 329 -12.62 -16.79 -16.14
CA LYS A 329 -12.70 -18.14 -15.57
C LYS A 329 -13.50 -19.10 -16.44
N GLU A 330 -14.51 -18.64 -17.17
CA GLU A 330 -15.26 -19.49 -18.09
C GLU A 330 -14.43 -19.86 -19.33
N ILE A 331 -13.61 -18.93 -19.82
CA ILE A 331 -12.82 -19.12 -21.05
C ILE A 331 -11.53 -19.91 -20.80
N PHE A 332 -10.86 -19.65 -19.68
CA PHE A 332 -9.47 -20.09 -19.44
C PHE A 332 -9.31 -21.15 -18.34
N LYS A 333 -10.41 -21.70 -17.82
CA LYS A 333 -10.39 -22.74 -16.78
C LYS A 333 -9.69 -24.03 -17.18
#